data_AF-A0A5A7TE81-F1
#
_entry.id   AF-A0A5A7TE81-F1
#
_cell.length_a   1.000
_cell.length_b   1.000
_cell.length_c   1.000
_cell.angle_alpha   90.00
_cell.angle_beta   90.00
_cell.angle_gamma   90.00
#
_symmetry.space_group_name_H-M   'P 1'
#
loop_
_entity.id
_entity.type
_entity.pdbx_description
1 polymer ?
#
loop_
_entity_poly.entity_id
_entity_poly.type
_entity_poly.pdbx_seq_one_letter_code
_entity_poly.pdbx_strand_id
1 'polypeptide(L)'
;MNLTKALTSFVAAQKLNEELLVVVGGGAAGVYGAIRAKTLAPNLNVVVIEKGRPLSKVKISGGGRCNVTNGHCTDAKSLAEHYPRGHKEFRGPFFNVHGPMDTMSWFSNHGVELKVEDDGRVFPVSNCSSSVVDCLMSEAKRTGVSLQTGKVVASASISTGGKFALKIQKLINCFEHVEANYLLIASGSSRQGFSLAAQLGHSLIDPVPSLFTFKIEDPQLAELSGVSSNLLLLL
;
A
#
# COMPACT_ATOMS: atom_id res chain seq x y z
N MET A 1 -15.74 -5.28 -27.98
CA MET A 1 -14.47 -5.93 -27.60
C MET A 1 -14.63 -6.46 -26.17
N ASN A 2 -14.70 -7.77 -25.97
CA ASN A 2 -15.32 -8.40 -24.80
C ASN A 2 -14.57 -8.16 -23.47
N LEU A 3 -15.27 -7.50 -22.55
CA LEU A 3 -14.84 -7.12 -21.19
C LEU A 3 -14.75 -8.31 -20.21
N THR A 4 -15.11 -9.53 -20.58
CA THR A 4 -15.00 -10.72 -19.71
C THR A 4 -13.62 -11.37 -19.71
N LYS A 5 -12.70 -10.99 -20.60
CA LYS A 5 -11.46 -11.74 -20.82
C LYS A 5 -10.30 -11.42 -19.87
N ALA A 6 -10.16 -10.23 -19.28
CA ALA A 6 -8.83 -9.79 -18.80
C ALA A 6 -8.19 -10.56 -17.62
N LEU A 7 -8.95 -11.04 -16.63
CA LEU A 7 -8.36 -11.85 -15.54
C LEU A 7 -8.37 -13.33 -15.87
N THR A 8 -9.42 -13.82 -16.51
CA THR A 8 -9.47 -15.18 -17.04
C THR A 8 -8.38 -15.40 -18.08
N SER A 9 -8.04 -14.41 -18.89
CA SER A 9 -6.91 -14.43 -19.82
C SER A 9 -5.58 -14.23 -19.13
N PHE A 10 -5.52 -13.50 -18.01
CA PHE A 10 -4.29 -13.44 -17.22
C PHE A 10 -4.02 -14.80 -16.60
N VAL A 11 -4.97 -15.36 -15.84
CA VAL A 11 -4.89 -16.68 -15.21
C VAL A 11 -4.72 -17.79 -16.26
N ALA A 12 -5.38 -17.72 -17.42
CA ALA A 12 -5.21 -18.69 -18.49
C ALA A 12 -3.95 -18.49 -19.34
N ALA A 13 -3.34 -17.30 -19.36
CA ALA A 13 -2.04 -17.05 -20.00
C ALA A 13 -0.86 -17.36 -19.07
N GLN A 14 -1.12 -17.56 -17.76
CA GLN A 14 -0.10 -18.07 -16.85
C GLN A 14 0.18 -19.54 -17.15
N LYS A 15 1.45 -19.95 -17.04
CA LYS A 15 1.81 -21.36 -17.16
C LYS A 15 1.05 -22.16 -16.10
N LEU A 16 0.44 -23.28 -16.52
CA LEU A 16 -0.44 -24.15 -15.74
C LEU A 16 0.12 -24.69 -14.40
N ASN A 17 1.39 -24.41 -14.06
CA ASN A 17 2.05 -24.91 -12.85
C ASN A 17 2.70 -23.83 -11.97
N GLU A 18 2.56 -22.53 -12.28
CA GLU A 18 3.19 -21.46 -11.50
C GLU A 18 2.25 -20.92 -10.41
N GLU A 19 2.79 -20.74 -9.20
CA GLU A 19 2.03 -20.22 -8.07
C GLU A 19 1.55 -18.79 -8.29
N LEU A 20 0.42 -18.44 -7.68
CA LEU A 20 -0.21 -17.13 -7.81
C LEU A 20 -0.28 -16.42 -6.46
N LEU A 21 0.23 -15.19 -6.43
CA LEU A 21 -0.03 -14.18 -5.40
C LEU A 21 -1.06 -13.17 -5.92
N VAL A 22 -2.18 -13.06 -5.20
CA VAL A 22 -3.12 -11.96 -5.37
C VAL A 22 -2.88 -10.91 -4.30
N VAL A 23 -2.68 -9.67 -4.72
CA VAL A 23 -2.53 -8.51 -3.85
C VAL A 23 -3.81 -7.67 -3.93
N VAL A 24 -4.43 -7.39 -2.78
CA VAL A 24 -5.65 -6.59 -2.68
C VAL A 24 -5.30 -5.16 -2.28
N GLY A 25 -5.36 -4.23 -3.24
CA GLY A 25 -5.03 -2.83 -3.06
C GLY A 25 -3.76 -2.43 -3.82
N GLY A 26 -3.88 -1.40 -4.66
CA GLY A 26 -2.81 -0.80 -5.45
C GLY A 26 -2.20 0.45 -4.82
N GLY A 27 -2.17 0.53 -3.48
CA GLY A 27 -1.45 1.58 -2.75
C GLY A 27 0.06 1.31 -2.65
N ALA A 28 0.77 2.13 -1.88
CA ALA A 28 2.23 1.99 -1.69
C ALA A 28 2.63 0.56 -1.28
N ALA A 29 2.01 0.03 -0.21
CA ALA A 29 2.30 -1.31 0.30
C ALA A 29 1.99 -2.43 -0.71
N GLY A 30 0.88 -2.32 -1.44
CA GLY A 30 0.46 -3.36 -2.38
C GLY A 30 1.33 -3.41 -3.63
N VAL A 31 1.62 -2.25 -4.22
CA VAL A 31 2.49 -2.16 -5.41
C VAL A 31 3.92 -2.54 -5.06
N TYR A 32 4.47 -1.99 -3.97
CA TYR A 32 5.82 -2.32 -3.53
C TYR A 32 5.97 -3.78 -3.12
N GLY A 33 5.00 -4.33 -2.37
CA GLY A 33 4.95 -5.74 -2.00
C GLY A 33 4.91 -6.67 -3.22
N ALA A 34 4.16 -6.29 -4.27
CA ALA A 34 4.11 -7.04 -5.52
C ALA A 34 5.46 -7.05 -6.26
N ILE A 35 6.12 -5.88 -6.37
CA ILE A 35 7.46 -5.75 -6.96
C ILE A 35 8.46 -6.59 -6.18
N ARG A 36 8.41 -6.52 -4.84
CA ARG A 36 9.32 -7.28 -3.97
C ARG A 36 9.11 -8.78 -4.12
N ALA A 37 7.86 -9.24 -4.17
CA ALA A 37 7.53 -10.65 -4.40
C ALA A 37 8.10 -11.15 -5.75
N LYS A 38 7.94 -10.39 -6.83
CA LYS A 38 8.56 -10.71 -8.13
C LYS A 38 10.08 -10.70 -8.10
N THR A 39 10.68 -9.79 -7.33
CA THR A 39 12.14 -9.71 -7.18
C THR A 39 12.71 -10.93 -6.48
N LEU A 40 12.02 -11.45 -5.45
CA LEU A 40 12.45 -12.61 -4.68
C LEU A 40 12.08 -13.94 -5.35
N ALA A 41 10.96 -13.98 -6.07
CA ALA A 41 10.48 -15.14 -6.79
C ALA A 41 10.09 -14.73 -8.23
N PRO A 42 11.05 -14.69 -9.18
CA PRO A 42 10.80 -14.23 -10.55
C PRO A 42 9.68 -14.97 -11.29
N ASN A 43 9.53 -16.26 -11.00
CA ASN A 43 8.53 -17.15 -11.59
C ASN A 43 7.16 -17.10 -10.86
N LEU A 44 7.04 -16.38 -9.74
CA LEU A 44 5.77 -16.23 -9.04
C LEU A 44 4.84 -15.33 -9.86
N ASN A 45 3.62 -15.74 -10.10
CA ASN A 45 2.64 -14.89 -10.75
C ASN A 45 2.05 -13.93 -9.73
N VAL A 46 2.06 -12.64 -10.08
CA VAL A 46 1.62 -11.58 -9.16
C VAL A 46 0.60 -10.70 -9.85
N VAL A 47 -0.59 -10.61 -9.25
CA VAL A 47 -1.65 -9.70 -9.70
C VAL A 47 -2.06 -8.78 -8.55
N VAL A 48 -2.08 -7.48 -8.82
CA VAL A 48 -2.59 -6.46 -7.92
C VAL A 48 -3.99 -6.08 -8.38
N ILE A 49 -4.98 -6.23 -7.50
CA ILE A 49 -6.37 -5.86 -7.74
C ILE A 49 -6.65 -4.55 -7.01
N GLU A 50 -6.99 -3.49 -7.75
CA GLU A 50 -7.26 -2.15 -7.24
C GLU A 50 -8.63 -1.63 -7.68
N LYS A 51 -9.37 -1.05 -6.74
CA LYS A 51 -10.72 -0.51 -6.98
C LYS A 51 -10.70 0.75 -7.84
N GLY A 52 -9.78 1.66 -7.57
CA GLY A 52 -9.70 2.98 -8.18
C GLY A 52 -8.42 3.18 -8.96
N ARG A 53 -7.83 4.37 -8.78
CA ARG A 53 -6.53 4.72 -9.35
C ARG A 53 -5.42 4.24 -8.40
N PRO A 54 -4.46 3.42 -8.88
CA PRO A 54 -3.35 2.96 -8.07
C PRO A 54 -2.51 4.15 -7.62
N LEU A 55 -1.86 4.01 -6.45
CA LEU A 55 -0.96 4.99 -5.86
C LEU A 55 -1.57 6.40 -5.67
N SER A 56 -2.89 6.53 -5.72
CA SER A 56 -3.59 7.81 -5.57
C SER A 56 -3.27 8.52 -4.25
N LYS A 57 -3.13 7.77 -3.14
CA LYS A 57 -2.69 8.31 -1.85
C LYS A 57 -1.21 8.73 -1.84
N VAL A 58 -0.35 8.04 -2.59
CA VAL A 58 1.07 8.42 -2.75
C VAL A 58 1.17 9.73 -3.52
N LYS A 59 0.34 9.91 -4.55
CA LYS A 59 0.30 11.14 -5.36
C LYS A 59 -0.05 12.40 -4.57
N ILE A 60 -0.85 12.29 -3.50
CA ILE A 60 -1.28 13.45 -2.70
C ILE A 60 -0.50 13.60 -1.39
N SER A 61 0.31 12.60 -0.99
CA SER A 61 1.01 12.63 0.29
C SER A 61 2.10 13.71 0.32
N GLY A 62 2.40 14.21 1.52
CA GLY A 62 3.42 15.26 1.70
C GLY A 62 3.12 16.54 0.90
N GLY A 63 1.84 16.87 0.69
CA GLY A 63 1.43 18.01 -0.13
C GLY A 63 1.73 17.82 -1.62
N GLY A 64 1.69 16.57 -2.11
CA GLY A 64 2.04 16.24 -3.49
C GLY A 64 3.53 16.01 -3.74
N ARG A 65 4.38 16.10 -2.71
CA ARG A 65 5.82 15.82 -2.79
C ARG A 65 6.18 14.37 -2.46
N CYS A 66 5.30 13.65 -1.76
CA CYS A 66 5.51 12.34 -1.17
C CYS A 66 6.63 12.29 -0.11
N ASN A 67 6.25 12.34 1.16
CA ASN A 67 7.16 11.99 2.27
C ASN A 67 7.35 10.46 2.25
N VAL A 68 8.47 9.99 1.70
CA VAL A 68 8.74 8.58 1.36
C VAL A 68 9.01 7.76 2.62
N THR A 69 9.78 8.30 3.55
CA THR A 69 10.20 7.63 4.79
C THR A 69 10.76 8.66 5.79
N ASN A 70 11.39 8.21 6.88
CA ASN A 70 12.05 9.08 7.86
C ASN A 70 13.54 8.74 7.98
N GLY A 71 14.41 9.73 7.80
CA GLY A 71 15.87 9.58 7.79
C GLY A 71 16.53 9.68 9.16
N HIS A 72 15.82 10.14 10.20
CA HIS A 72 16.35 10.19 11.57
C HIS A 72 16.12 8.89 12.35
N CYS A 73 15.26 8.01 11.84
CA CYS A 73 14.96 6.73 12.48
C CYS A 73 15.89 5.63 11.98
N THR A 74 17.12 5.59 12.51
CA THR A 74 18.15 4.62 12.11
C THR A 74 18.06 3.28 12.84
N ASP A 75 17.34 3.20 13.96
CA ASP A 75 17.11 1.95 14.69
C ASP A 75 15.62 1.59 14.84
N ALA A 76 15.36 0.29 14.95
CA ALA A 76 14.01 -0.27 15.00
C ALA A 76 13.20 0.20 16.21
N LYS A 77 13.87 0.42 17.34
CA LYS A 77 13.21 0.73 18.61
C LYS A 77 12.66 2.15 18.56
N SER A 78 13.50 3.12 18.20
CA SER A 78 13.08 4.51 18.08
C SER A 78 12.06 4.72 16.96
N LEU A 79 12.18 4.01 15.82
CA LEU A 79 11.13 4.08 14.80
C LEU A 79 9.79 3.59 15.35
N ALA A 80 9.78 2.43 16.03
CA ALA A 80 8.56 1.82 16.52
C ALA A 80 7.79 2.69 17.52
N GLU A 81 8.48 3.53 18.30
CA GLU A 81 7.86 4.46 19.26
C GLU A 81 6.91 5.44 18.58
N HIS A 82 7.14 5.76 17.30
CA HIS A 82 6.26 6.59 16.48
C HIS A 82 5.04 5.82 15.93
N TYR A 83 4.94 4.51 16.17
CA TYR A 83 3.84 3.65 15.73
C TYR A 83 3.20 2.90 16.91
N PRO A 84 2.51 3.58 17.84
CA PRO A 84 2.01 2.97 19.08
C PRO A 84 1.12 1.73 18.86
N ARG A 85 0.30 1.73 17.79
CA ARG A 85 -0.59 0.60 17.45
C ARG A 85 0.08 -0.54 16.65
N GLY A 86 1.35 -0.38 16.26
CA GLY A 86 2.16 -1.39 15.56
C GLY A 86 3.56 -1.57 16.17
N HIS A 87 3.78 -1.04 17.38
CA HIS A 87 5.09 -0.90 18.00
C HIS A 87 5.79 -2.25 18.24
N LYS A 88 5.02 -3.34 18.46
CA LYS A 88 5.61 -4.68 18.64
C LYS A 88 6.11 -5.24 17.31
N GLU A 89 5.30 -5.13 16.27
CA GLU A 89 5.56 -5.68 14.95
C GLU A 89 6.70 -4.93 14.25
N PHE A 90 6.78 -3.61 14.43
CA PHE A 90 7.88 -2.78 13.92
C PHE A 90 9.24 -3.10 14.56
N ARG A 91 9.29 -3.50 15.83
CA ARG A 91 10.56 -3.82 16.52
C ARG A 91 11.21 -5.12 16.07
N GLY A 92 10.47 -5.99 15.40
CA GLY A 92 10.93 -7.32 15.00
C GLY A 92 11.12 -7.45 13.48
N PRO A 93 10.29 -8.28 12.82
CA PRO A 93 10.55 -8.70 11.44
C PRO A 93 10.48 -7.57 10.42
N PHE A 94 9.66 -6.54 10.64
CA PHE A 94 9.49 -5.49 9.64
C PHE A 94 10.74 -4.62 9.47
N PHE A 95 11.40 -4.26 10.56
CA PHE A 95 12.62 -3.45 10.48
C PHE A 95 13.83 -4.25 10.01
N ASN A 96 13.98 -5.49 10.49
CA ASN A 96 15.16 -6.32 10.17
C ASN A 96 15.18 -6.81 8.71
N VAL A 97 14.04 -6.76 8.01
CA VAL A 97 13.93 -7.17 6.60
C VAL A 97 14.01 -5.98 5.66
N HIS A 98 13.35 -4.87 5.98
CA HIS A 98 13.33 -3.68 5.12
C HIS A 98 12.96 -2.41 5.91
N GLY A 99 13.98 -1.66 6.33
CA GLY A 99 13.84 -0.43 7.10
C GLY A 99 13.84 0.85 6.25
N PRO A 100 13.88 2.02 6.90
CA PRO A 100 13.97 3.33 6.24
C PRO A 100 15.17 3.46 5.31
N MET A 101 16.35 3.01 5.74
CA MET A 101 17.57 3.08 4.93
C MET A 101 17.50 2.19 3.69
N ASP A 102 16.89 1.00 3.81
CA ASP A 102 16.66 0.11 2.67
C ASP A 102 15.66 0.73 1.69
N THR A 103 14.62 1.39 2.22
CA THR A 103 13.63 2.12 1.40
C THR A 103 14.31 3.23 0.61
N MET A 104 15.16 4.04 1.28
CA MET A 104 15.89 5.12 0.63
C MET A 104 16.82 4.59 -0.45
N SER A 105 17.61 3.56 -0.12
CA SER A 105 18.54 2.92 -1.05
C SER A 105 17.80 2.31 -2.25
N TRP A 106 16.64 1.68 -2.02
CA TRP A 106 15.84 1.12 -3.08
C TRP A 106 15.38 2.18 -4.07
N PHE A 107 14.81 3.30 -3.60
CA PHE A 107 14.37 4.37 -4.50
C PHE A 107 15.53 5.02 -5.26
N SER A 108 16.66 5.30 -4.58
CA SER A 108 17.85 5.84 -5.24
C SER A 108 18.38 4.90 -6.33
N ASN A 109 18.43 3.59 -6.06
CA ASN A 109 18.86 2.58 -7.03
C ASN A 109 17.90 2.43 -8.23
N HIS A 110 16.66 2.90 -8.11
CA HIS A 110 15.66 2.91 -9.18
C HIS A 110 15.44 4.33 -9.75
N GLY A 111 16.42 5.22 -9.57
CA GLY A 111 16.46 6.53 -10.24
C GLY A 111 15.65 7.63 -9.58
N VAL A 112 15.20 7.44 -8.33
CA VAL A 112 14.55 8.49 -7.53
C VAL A 112 15.51 8.94 -6.44
N GLU A 113 16.27 10.00 -6.72
CA GLU A 113 17.14 10.61 -5.74
C GLU A 113 16.30 11.22 -4.59
N LEU A 114 16.75 11.02 -3.36
CA LEU A 114 16.06 11.45 -2.15
C LEU A 114 16.91 12.45 -1.35
N LYS A 115 16.23 13.35 -0.66
CA LYS A 115 16.82 14.28 0.32
C LYS A 115 16.12 14.15 1.66
N VAL A 116 16.88 14.37 2.72
CA VAL A 116 16.40 14.44 4.10
C VAL A 116 16.27 15.92 4.48
N GLU A 117 15.12 16.32 5.02
CA GLU A 117 14.91 17.66 5.61
C GLU A 117 15.30 17.67 7.09
N ASP A 118 15.47 18.86 7.68
CA ASP A 118 15.94 19.03 9.06
C ASP A 118 15.07 18.35 10.13
N ASP A 119 13.80 18.07 9.82
CA ASP A 119 12.86 17.34 10.69
C ASP A 119 12.89 15.82 10.46
N GLY A 120 13.82 15.34 9.64
CA GLY A 120 14.02 13.92 9.33
C GLY A 120 13.08 13.37 8.27
N ARG A 121 12.14 14.16 7.73
CA ARG A 121 11.29 13.70 6.62
C ARG A 121 12.12 13.52 5.36
N VAL A 122 11.75 12.54 4.55
CA VAL A 122 12.48 12.19 3.32
C VAL A 122 11.60 12.42 2.11
N PHE A 123 12.07 13.24 1.18
CA PHE A 123 11.34 13.59 -0.05
C PHE A 123 12.19 13.27 -1.28
N PRO A 124 11.57 13.02 -2.45
CA PRO A 124 12.31 13.04 -3.70
C PRO A 124 12.93 14.43 -3.90
N VAL A 125 14.15 14.49 -4.45
CA VAL A 125 14.83 15.76 -4.77
C VAL A 125 13.97 16.63 -5.69
N SER A 126 13.22 16.00 -6.61
CA SER A 126 12.25 16.63 -7.51
C SER A 126 11.10 17.37 -6.80
N ASN A 127 10.89 17.14 -5.50
CA ASN A 127 9.72 17.60 -4.75
C ASN A 127 8.38 17.20 -5.41
N CYS A 128 8.35 16.12 -6.19
CA CYS A 128 7.15 15.68 -6.91
C CYS A 128 6.87 14.21 -6.65
N SER A 129 5.69 13.93 -6.07
CA SER A 129 5.20 12.57 -5.83
C SER A 129 5.09 11.75 -7.12
N SER A 130 4.91 12.39 -8.28
CA SER A 130 4.89 11.69 -9.56
C SER A 130 6.19 10.94 -9.82
N SER A 131 7.36 11.46 -9.40
CA SER A 131 8.63 10.73 -9.53
C SER A 131 8.59 9.39 -8.79
N VAL A 132 7.97 9.34 -7.60
CA VAL A 132 7.80 8.12 -6.81
C VAL A 132 6.78 7.19 -7.45
N VAL A 133 5.65 7.74 -7.91
CA VAL A 133 4.59 6.96 -8.58
C VAL A 133 5.10 6.33 -9.86
N ASP A 134 5.79 7.10 -10.70
CA ASP A 134 6.31 6.66 -12.00
C ASP A 134 7.39 5.58 -11.82
N CYS A 135 8.26 5.73 -10.81
CA CYS A 135 9.20 4.70 -10.41
C CYS A 135 8.49 3.38 -10.06
N LEU A 136 7.52 3.42 -9.14
CA LEU A 136 6.79 2.21 -8.72
C LEU A 136 6.01 1.56 -9.87
N MET A 137 5.37 2.36 -10.72
CA MET A 137 4.61 1.85 -11.87
C MET A 137 5.53 1.23 -12.93
N SER A 138 6.69 1.87 -13.19
CA SER A 138 7.68 1.36 -14.13
C SER A 138 8.30 0.06 -13.62
N GLU A 139 8.62 -0.01 -12.33
CA GLU A 139 9.18 -1.21 -11.71
C GLU A 139 8.18 -2.36 -11.64
N ALA A 140 6.92 -2.09 -11.32
CA ALA A 140 5.86 -3.08 -11.40
C ALA A 140 5.73 -3.66 -12.82
N LYS A 141 5.76 -2.80 -13.85
CA LYS A 141 5.74 -3.25 -15.25
C LYS A 141 6.98 -4.05 -15.62
N ARG A 142 8.17 -3.56 -15.25
CA ARG A 142 9.48 -4.19 -15.54
C ARG A 142 9.59 -5.58 -14.94
N THR A 143 9.10 -5.76 -13.71
CA THR A 143 9.13 -7.04 -12.99
C THR A 143 7.98 -7.99 -13.37
N GLY A 144 7.08 -7.56 -14.26
CA GLY A 144 5.96 -8.39 -14.74
C GLY A 144 4.81 -8.51 -13.74
N VAL A 145 4.66 -7.55 -12.83
CA VAL A 145 3.45 -7.44 -11.97
C VAL A 145 2.26 -7.02 -12.83
N SER A 146 1.16 -7.75 -12.71
CA SER A 146 -0.10 -7.42 -13.39
C SER A 146 -0.97 -6.55 -12.52
N LEU A 147 -1.13 -5.28 -12.88
CA LEU A 147 -1.95 -4.33 -12.14
C LEU A 147 -3.33 -4.18 -12.80
N GLN A 148 -4.38 -4.62 -12.13
CA GLN A 148 -5.76 -4.54 -12.61
C GLN A 148 -6.57 -3.57 -11.78
N THR A 149 -7.00 -2.48 -12.42
CA THR A 149 -7.78 -1.40 -11.79
C THR A 149 -9.28 -1.55 -12.07
N GLY A 150 -10.12 -0.80 -11.36
CA GLY A 150 -11.57 -0.88 -11.49
C GLY A 150 -12.17 -2.19 -10.98
N LYS A 151 -11.45 -2.92 -10.13
CA LYS A 151 -11.84 -4.25 -9.64
C LYS A 151 -11.79 -4.33 -8.13
N VAL A 152 -12.67 -5.15 -7.56
CA VAL A 152 -12.95 -5.15 -6.13
C VAL A 152 -12.98 -6.60 -5.65
N VAL A 153 -12.12 -6.97 -4.69
CA VAL A 153 -12.16 -8.33 -4.10
C VAL A 153 -13.29 -8.39 -3.08
N ALA A 154 -14.45 -8.89 -3.49
CA ALA A 154 -15.68 -8.87 -2.72
C ALA A 154 -15.66 -9.84 -1.53
N SER A 155 -15.02 -11.00 -1.68
CA SER A 155 -14.84 -11.96 -0.59
C SER A 155 -13.59 -12.80 -0.77
N ALA A 156 -13.08 -13.33 0.34
CA ALA A 156 -12.01 -14.31 0.39
C ALA A 156 -12.38 -15.45 1.33
N SER A 157 -12.05 -16.68 0.95
CA SER A 157 -12.17 -17.87 1.79
C SER A 157 -11.01 -18.82 1.52
N ILE A 158 -10.88 -19.88 2.34
CA ILE A 158 -9.92 -20.95 2.11
C ILE A 158 -10.68 -22.10 1.44
N SER A 159 -10.19 -22.54 0.29
CA SER A 159 -10.69 -23.71 -0.45
C SER A 159 -10.35 -25.01 0.28
N THR A 160 -11.02 -26.12 -0.08
CA THR A 160 -10.72 -27.45 0.46
C THR A 160 -9.29 -27.91 0.21
N GLY A 161 -8.64 -27.39 -0.84
CA GLY A 161 -7.23 -27.65 -1.18
C GLY A 161 -6.22 -26.72 -0.49
N GLY A 162 -6.64 -25.90 0.48
CA GLY A 162 -5.77 -24.99 1.24
C GLY A 162 -5.37 -23.70 0.50
N LYS A 163 -5.82 -23.49 -0.74
CA LYS A 163 -5.63 -22.24 -1.48
C LYS A 163 -6.66 -21.18 -1.11
N PHE A 164 -6.35 -19.91 -1.35
CA PHE A 164 -7.31 -18.81 -1.20
C PHE A 164 -8.26 -18.77 -2.40
N ALA A 165 -9.57 -18.83 -2.14
CA ALA A 165 -10.61 -18.63 -3.14
C ALA A 165 -11.15 -17.20 -3.03
N LEU A 166 -11.04 -16.43 -4.10
CA LEU A 166 -11.39 -15.01 -4.16
C LEU A 166 -12.55 -14.79 -5.12
N LYS A 167 -13.52 -13.98 -4.69
CA LYS A 167 -14.59 -13.45 -5.54
C LYS A 167 -14.27 -12.02 -5.92
N ILE A 168 -14.01 -11.75 -7.19
CA ILE A 168 -13.58 -10.45 -7.69
C ILE A 168 -14.70 -9.85 -8.52
N GLN A 169 -15.20 -8.69 -8.09
CA GLN A 169 -16.19 -7.93 -8.82
C GLN A 169 -15.50 -7.00 -9.82
N LYS A 170 -15.95 -7.05 -11.08
CA LYS A 170 -15.49 -6.17 -12.15
C LYS A 170 -16.49 -5.08 -12.50
N LEU A 171 -17.77 -5.43 -12.49
CA LEU A 171 -18.91 -4.54 -12.73
C LEU A 171 -20.04 -4.92 -11.76
N ILE A 172 -21.09 -4.11 -11.73
CA ILE A 172 -22.30 -4.43 -10.97
C ILE A 172 -22.80 -5.82 -11.43
N ASN A 173 -22.98 -6.73 -10.47
CA ASN A 173 -23.40 -8.13 -10.69
C ASN A 173 -22.52 -8.99 -11.61
N CYS A 174 -21.28 -8.57 -11.91
CA CYS A 174 -20.33 -9.36 -12.70
C CYS A 174 -19.13 -9.77 -11.85
N PHE A 175 -18.99 -11.07 -11.60
CA PHE A 175 -17.97 -11.64 -10.72
C PHE A 175 -17.08 -12.63 -11.46
N GLU A 176 -15.79 -12.58 -11.14
CA GLU A 176 -14.76 -13.51 -11.53
C GLU A 176 -14.32 -14.27 -10.26
N HIS A 177 -14.01 -15.56 -10.40
CA HIS A 177 -13.48 -16.38 -9.30
C HIS A 177 -12.02 -16.74 -9.58
N VAL A 178 -11.17 -16.59 -8.58
CA VAL A 178 -9.73 -16.89 -8.68
C VAL A 178 -9.29 -17.70 -7.48
N GLU A 179 -8.50 -18.74 -7.73
CA GLU A 179 -7.73 -19.41 -6.69
C GLU A 179 -6.29 -18.92 -6.68
N ALA A 180 -5.74 -18.66 -5.50
CA ALA A 180 -4.39 -18.17 -5.31
C ALA A 180 -3.66 -18.96 -4.22
N ASN A 181 -2.36 -19.18 -4.43
CA ASN A 181 -1.48 -19.78 -3.42
C ASN A 181 -1.24 -18.80 -2.27
N TYR A 182 -1.13 -17.51 -2.59
CA TYR A 182 -0.83 -16.46 -1.64
C TYR A 182 -1.80 -15.30 -1.78
N LEU A 183 -2.10 -14.66 -0.65
CA LEU A 183 -2.95 -13.47 -0.56
C LEU A 183 -2.26 -12.40 0.28
N LEU A 184 -2.06 -11.22 -0.31
CA LEU A 184 -1.59 -10.03 0.40
C LEU A 184 -2.71 -9.00 0.47
N ILE A 185 -3.23 -8.72 1.66
CA ILE A 185 -4.25 -7.68 1.87
C ILE A 185 -3.54 -6.35 2.17
N ALA A 186 -3.48 -5.47 1.17
CA ALA A 186 -2.81 -4.16 1.22
C ALA A 186 -3.76 -2.98 0.91
N SER A 187 -5.01 -3.09 1.38
CA SER A 187 -6.10 -2.17 1.03
C SER A 187 -6.10 -0.82 1.78
N GLY A 188 -5.07 -0.59 2.62
CA GLY A 188 -4.99 0.58 3.50
C GLY A 188 -6.18 0.67 4.46
N SER A 189 -6.79 1.85 4.55
CA SER A 189 -7.92 2.13 5.45
C SER A 189 -9.29 1.69 4.89
N SER A 190 -9.34 0.87 3.85
CA SER A 190 -10.60 0.44 3.23
C SER A 190 -11.33 -0.59 4.10
N ARG A 191 -12.61 -0.34 4.41
CA ARG A 191 -13.51 -1.31 5.10
C ARG A 191 -13.52 -2.69 4.46
N GLN A 192 -13.30 -2.76 3.16
CA GLN A 192 -13.18 -4.01 2.43
C GLN A 192 -12.04 -4.90 2.96
N GLY A 193 -10.85 -4.36 3.19
CA GLY A 193 -9.73 -5.19 3.66
C GLY A 193 -9.99 -5.78 5.04
N PHE A 194 -10.59 -4.99 5.93
CA PHE A 194 -11.04 -5.47 7.24
C PHE A 194 -12.06 -6.60 7.09
N SER A 195 -13.06 -6.44 6.22
CA SER A 195 -14.03 -7.51 5.94
C SER A 195 -13.37 -8.78 5.40
N LEU A 196 -12.37 -8.66 4.51
CA LEU A 196 -11.63 -9.82 3.98
C LEU A 196 -10.82 -10.52 5.07
N ALA A 197 -10.13 -9.75 5.91
CA ALA A 197 -9.37 -10.29 7.04
C ALA A 197 -10.28 -11.04 8.03
N ALA A 198 -11.45 -10.49 8.36
CA ALA A 198 -12.43 -11.15 9.21
C ALA A 198 -12.98 -12.45 8.58
N GLN A 199 -13.26 -12.46 7.27
CA GLN A 199 -13.69 -13.68 6.55
C GLN A 199 -12.63 -14.79 6.59
N LEU A 200 -11.36 -14.43 6.71
CA LEU A 200 -10.23 -15.36 6.86
C LEU A 200 -9.94 -15.72 8.33
N GLY A 201 -10.80 -15.29 9.26
CA GLY A 201 -10.72 -15.66 10.68
C GLY A 201 -9.80 -14.76 11.52
N HIS A 202 -9.33 -13.63 11.00
CA HIS A 202 -8.54 -12.69 11.81
C HIS A 202 -9.42 -11.87 12.75
N SER A 203 -8.92 -11.65 13.97
CA SER A 203 -9.47 -10.66 14.89
C SER A 203 -9.12 -9.24 14.43
N LEU A 204 -10.09 -8.34 14.51
CA LEU A 204 -9.92 -6.94 14.15
C LEU A 204 -9.87 -6.08 15.41
N ILE A 205 -8.95 -5.11 15.43
CA ILE A 205 -8.95 -4.03 16.41
C ILE A 205 -9.64 -2.84 15.75
N ASP A 206 -10.61 -2.24 16.44
CA ASP A 206 -11.40 -1.15 15.88
C ASP A 206 -10.52 0.04 15.44
N PRO A 207 -10.72 0.58 14.21
CA PRO A 207 -9.98 1.72 13.75
C PRO A 207 -10.42 2.98 14.50
N VAL A 208 -9.44 3.79 14.92
CA VAL A 208 -9.68 5.13 15.48
C VAL A 208 -9.15 6.19 14.53
N PRO A 209 -9.82 7.35 14.38
CA PRO A 209 -9.28 8.46 13.62
C PRO A 209 -7.92 8.90 14.18
N SER A 210 -7.00 9.27 13.30
CA SER A 210 -5.68 9.77 13.65
C SER A 210 -5.20 10.74 12.56
N LEU A 211 -4.36 11.71 12.93
CA LEU A 211 -3.85 12.76 12.03
C LEU A 211 -4.97 13.53 11.32
N PHE A 212 -5.93 14.05 12.08
CA PHE A 212 -7.06 14.85 11.59
C PHE A 212 -7.01 16.28 12.14
N THR A 213 -7.72 17.19 11.47
CA THR A 213 -7.87 18.58 11.92
C THR A 213 -8.95 18.69 12.99
N PHE A 214 -8.69 19.43 14.06
CA PHE A 214 -9.73 19.77 15.04
C PHE A 214 -10.70 20.79 14.45
N LYS A 215 -12.00 20.50 14.57
CA LYS A 215 -13.05 21.48 14.30
C LYS A 215 -13.34 22.22 15.61
N ILE A 216 -13.04 23.50 15.66
CA ILE A 216 -13.29 24.35 16.82
C ILE A 216 -14.28 25.43 16.41
N GLU A 217 -15.36 25.57 17.17
CA GLU A 217 -16.39 26.59 16.93
C GLU A 217 -16.10 27.80 17.83
N ASP A 218 -15.06 28.55 17.46
CA ASP A 218 -14.64 29.78 18.15
C ASP A 218 -14.49 30.92 17.11
N PRO A 219 -15.32 31.99 17.18
CA PRO A 219 -15.22 33.13 16.28
C PRO A 219 -13.83 33.81 16.28
N GLN A 220 -13.13 33.86 17.42
CA GLN A 220 -11.80 34.47 17.50
C GLN A 220 -10.78 33.69 16.67
N LEU A 221 -10.88 32.36 16.67
CA LEU A 221 -10.01 31.52 15.84
C LEU A 221 -10.39 31.61 14.36
N ALA A 222 -11.66 31.85 14.03
CA ALA A 222 -12.10 32.05 12.66
C ALA A 222 -11.49 33.32 12.04
N GLU A 223 -11.37 34.40 12.82
CA GLU A 223 -10.69 35.64 12.43
C GLU A 223 -9.18 35.45 12.17
N LEU A 224 -8.57 34.41 12.74
CA LEU A 224 -7.15 34.07 12.58
C LEU A 224 -6.89 33.06 11.44
N SER A 225 -7.85 32.82 10.55
CA SER A 225 -7.69 31.87 9.46
C SER A 225 -6.47 32.20 8.57
N GLY A 226 -5.59 31.22 8.39
CA GLY A 226 -4.36 31.36 7.60
C GLY A 226 -3.13 31.82 8.41
N VAL A 227 -3.29 32.22 9.68
CA VAL A 227 -2.15 32.50 10.56
C VAL A 227 -1.47 31.20 10.97
N SER A 228 -0.13 31.17 10.90
CA SER A 228 0.69 30.05 11.35
C SER A 228 1.61 30.51 12.48
N SER A 229 1.69 29.73 13.56
CA SER A 229 2.54 30.02 14.73
C SER A 229 3.10 28.73 15.32
N ASN A 230 4.24 28.83 16.00
CA ASN A 230 4.85 27.72 16.74
C ASN A 230 4.14 27.59 18.09
N LEU A 231 3.47 26.46 18.32
CA LEU A 231 2.69 26.20 19.52
C LEU A 231 2.95 24.78 20.05
N LEU A 232 2.93 24.63 21.37
CA LEU A 232 2.81 23.32 22.01
C LEU A 232 1.34 23.08 22.29
N LEU A 233 0.75 22.09 21.61
CA LEU A 233 -0.61 21.66 21.89
C LEU A 233 -0.59 20.66 23.04
N LEU A 234 -1.23 21.01 24.15
CA LEU A 234 -1.49 20.10 25.27
C LEU A 234 -2.91 19.56 25.09
N LEU A 235 -3.02 18.24 24.85
CA LEU A 235 -4.29 17.51 24.74
C LEU A 235 -4.60 16.76 26.04
#